data_AF-A0A2E2YRD0-F1
#
_entry.id   AF-A0A2E2YRD0-F1
#
_cell.length_a   1.000
_cell.length_b   1.000
_cell.length_c   1.000
_cell.angle_alpha   90.00
_cell.angle_beta   90.00
_cell.angle_gamma   90.00
#
_symmetry.space_group_name_H-M   'P 1'
#
loop_
_entity.id
_entity.type
_entity.pdbx_description
1 polymer ?
#
loop_
_entity_poly.entity_id
_entity_poly.type
_entity_poly.pdbx_seq_one_letter_code
_entity_poly.pdbx_strand_id
1 'polypeptide(L)'
;MSFNTTKHAPIEFIRRRKNEIFDGGIPNGQVIASNIAFGAAVLGASHIELKNQNNWWFVASPFNWLKSNEHNYDINSLFNRLIPFPEQSPSSYRSEIYVTAFSESAYVVMEHHSHPVFRKNILDTDLIDLPHIGVVPSWCSTVLAFLINSNAGEGNFNS
;
A
#
# COMPACT_ATOMS: atom_id res chain seq x y z
N MET A 1 2.00 -33.76 1.51
CA MET A 1 1.69 -32.44 0.91
C MET A 1 1.71 -31.42 2.03
N SER A 2 2.82 -30.68 2.20
CA SER A 2 2.90 -29.60 3.18
C SER A 2 2.35 -28.32 2.56
N PHE A 3 1.26 -27.80 3.11
CA PHE A 3 0.78 -26.46 2.79
C PHE A 3 1.77 -25.42 3.33
N ASN A 4 2.18 -24.52 2.45
CA ASN A 4 3.11 -23.43 2.72
C ASN A 4 2.38 -22.27 3.43
N THR A 5 1.88 -22.52 4.64
CA THR A 5 0.85 -21.68 5.31
C THR A 5 1.40 -20.39 5.96
N THR A 6 2.73 -20.23 6.07
CA THR A 6 3.34 -19.15 6.85
C THR A 6 3.50 -17.82 6.10
N LYS A 7 3.59 -17.82 4.76
CA LYS A 7 3.96 -16.62 4.01
C LYS A 7 2.83 -15.59 3.82
N HIS A 8 1.57 -15.99 4.02
CA HIS A 8 0.40 -15.13 3.79
C HIS A 8 -0.40 -14.82 5.07
N ALA A 9 -0.02 -15.34 6.23
CA ALA A 9 -0.81 -15.22 7.46
C ALA A 9 -1.15 -13.77 7.85
N PRO A 10 -0.23 -12.78 7.78
CA PRO A 10 -0.56 -11.37 8.06
C PRO A 10 -1.55 -10.77 7.05
N ILE A 11 -1.37 -11.07 5.77
CA ILE A 11 -2.22 -10.55 4.69
C ILE A 11 -3.64 -11.14 4.80
N GLU A 12 -3.75 -12.45 5.06
CA GLU A 12 -5.03 -13.12 5.30
C GLU A 12 -5.72 -12.62 6.57
N PHE A 13 -4.96 -12.33 7.63
CA PHE A 13 -5.50 -11.70 8.83
C PHE A 13 -6.14 -10.34 8.51
N ILE A 14 -5.47 -9.49 7.72
CA ILE A 14 -6.03 -8.21 7.27
C ILE A 14 -7.27 -8.40 6.40
N ARG A 15 -7.25 -9.35 5.45
CA ARG A 15 -8.41 -9.63 4.57
C ARG A 15 -9.65 -10.05 5.35
N ARG A 16 -9.50 -10.81 6.44
CA ARG A 16 -10.63 -11.21 7.30
C ARG A 16 -11.29 -10.04 8.02
N ARG A 17 -10.55 -8.94 8.24
CA ARG A 17 -11.03 -7.72 8.91
C ARG A 17 -11.56 -6.68 7.92
N LYS A 18 -11.81 -7.06 6.67
CA LYS A 18 -12.29 -6.16 5.60
C LYS A 18 -13.46 -5.28 6.02
N ASN A 19 -14.44 -5.84 6.75
CA ASN A 19 -15.63 -5.10 7.21
C ASN A 19 -15.34 -4.09 8.34
N GLU A 20 -14.22 -4.23 9.05
CA GLU A 20 -13.79 -3.27 10.07
C GLU A 20 -12.97 -2.13 9.45
N ILE A 21 -12.34 -2.39 8.30
CA ILE A 21 -11.46 -1.44 7.60
C ILE A 21 -12.27 -0.59 6.61
N PHE A 22 -13.25 -1.19 5.93
CA PHE A 22 -14.04 -0.53 4.91
C PHE A 22 -15.53 -0.60 5.21
N ASP A 23 -16.20 0.54 5.08
CA ASP A 23 -17.65 0.61 5.14
C ASP A 23 -18.28 -0.31 4.10
N GLY A 24 -19.20 -1.17 4.54
CA GLY A 24 -19.84 -2.18 3.69
C GLY A 24 -18.93 -3.32 3.22
N GLY A 25 -17.68 -3.41 3.72
CA GLY A 25 -16.77 -4.49 3.36
C GLY A 25 -16.24 -4.46 1.93
N ILE A 26 -16.35 -3.31 1.25
CA ILE A 26 -15.88 -3.13 -0.12
C ILE A 26 -14.54 -2.40 -0.07
N PRO A 27 -13.43 -2.99 -0.55
CA PRO A 27 -12.14 -2.32 -0.52
C PRO A 27 -12.18 -0.99 -1.28
N ASN A 28 -11.72 0.06 -0.61
CA ASN A 28 -11.77 1.41 -1.12
C ASN A 28 -10.36 2.02 -1.12
N GLY A 29 -9.85 2.36 -2.30
CA GLY A 29 -8.51 2.92 -2.44
C GLY A 29 -8.34 4.28 -1.77
N GLN A 30 -9.40 5.08 -1.64
CA GLN A 30 -9.35 6.33 -0.90
C GLN A 30 -9.06 6.08 0.59
N VAL A 31 -9.70 5.06 1.18
CA VAL A 31 -9.48 4.69 2.57
C VAL A 31 -8.03 4.21 2.76
N ILE A 32 -7.53 3.35 1.87
CA ILE A 32 -6.13 2.88 1.92
C ILE A 32 -5.16 4.06 1.79
N ALA A 33 -5.35 4.91 0.76
CA ALA A 33 -4.49 6.05 0.51
C ALA A 33 -4.48 7.05 1.68
N SER A 34 -5.65 7.31 2.27
CA SER A 34 -5.79 8.23 3.40
C SER A 34 -5.11 7.70 4.67
N ASN A 35 -5.23 6.40 4.96
CA ASN A 35 -4.54 5.79 6.10
C ASN A 35 -3.02 5.85 5.94
N ILE A 36 -2.51 5.63 4.73
CA ILE A 36 -1.07 5.74 4.44
C ILE A 36 -0.60 7.19 4.52
N ALA A 37 -1.36 8.15 3.96
CA ALA A 37 -1.04 9.56 4.08
C ALA A 37 -1.02 10.01 5.54
N PHE A 38 -1.99 9.58 6.35
CA PHE A 38 -2.00 9.87 7.78
C PHE A 38 -0.76 9.29 8.47
N GLY A 39 -0.39 8.04 8.19
CA GLY A 39 0.82 7.45 8.73
C GLY A 39 2.11 8.15 8.28
N ALA A 40 2.18 8.61 7.04
CA ALA A 40 3.29 9.41 6.54
C ALA A 40 3.39 10.76 7.28
N ALA A 41 2.26 11.42 7.55
CA ALA A 41 2.21 12.68 8.30
C ALA A 41 2.67 12.48 9.76
N VAL A 42 2.22 11.40 10.43
CA VAL A 42 2.68 11.04 11.79
C VAL A 42 4.19 10.84 11.84
N LEU A 43 4.79 10.34 10.76
CA LEU A 43 6.24 10.16 10.64
C LEU A 43 7.02 11.43 10.28
N GLY A 44 6.34 12.56 10.08
CA GLY A 44 6.98 13.85 9.78
C GLY A 44 6.90 14.31 8.33
N ALA A 45 6.13 13.64 7.47
CA ALA A 45 5.82 14.18 6.14
C ALA A 45 4.99 15.47 6.28
N SER A 46 5.57 16.63 5.95
CA SER A 46 4.87 17.92 6.01
C SER A 46 3.97 18.19 4.80
N HIS A 47 4.23 17.52 3.68
CA HIS A 47 3.45 17.66 2.45
C HIS A 47 3.15 16.29 1.86
N ILE A 48 1.89 16.03 1.52
CA ILE A 48 1.43 14.77 0.95
C ILE A 48 0.43 15.03 -0.16
N GLU A 49 0.64 14.40 -1.31
CA GLU A 49 -0.28 14.40 -2.44
C GLU A 49 -1.05 13.08 -2.47
N LEU A 50 -2.38 13.20 -2.56
CA LEU A 50 -3.28 12.11 -2.84
C LEU A 50 -3.91 12.33 -4.21
N LYS A 51 -3.65 11.41 -5.14
CA LYS A 51 -4.24 11.45 -6.49
C LYS A 51 -4.89 10.12 -6.82
N ASN A 52 -5.97 10.18 -7.59
CA ASN A 52 -6.56 9.03 -8.28
C ASN A 52 -6.61 9.35 -9.77
N GLN A 53 -6.02 8.49 -10.59
CA GLN A 53 -6.08 8.57 -12.04
C GLN A 53 -6.20 7.16 -12.61
N ASN A 54 -7.21 6.90 -13.45
CA ASN A 54 -7.39 5.60 -14.12
C ASN A 54 -7.35 4.41 -13.14
N ASN A 55 -8.04 4.54 -11.99
CA ASN A 55 -8.10 3.57 -10.89
C ASN A 55 -6.78 3.33 -10.12
N TRP A 56 -5.69 4.01 -10.51
CA TRP A 56 -4.49 4.07 -9.71
C TRP A 56 -4.62 5.13 -8.63
N TRP A 57 -4.33 4.73 -7.40
CA TRP A 57 -4.15 5.62 -6.28
C TRP A 57 -2.67 5.90 -6.08
N PHE A 58 -2.37 7.16 -5.81
CA PHE A 58 -1.02 7.64 -5.54
C PHE A 58 -1.01 8.35 -4.19
N VAL A 59 -0.08 7.93 -3.34
CA VAL A 59 0.32 8.65 -2.13
C VAL A 59 1.75 9.11 -2.38
N ALA A 60 2.01 10.41 -2.34
CA ALA A 60 3.32 10.93 -2.70
C ALA A 60 3.76 12.06 -1.76
N SER A 61 5.07 12.18 -1.51
CA SER A 61 5.65 13.16 -0.61
C SER A 61 7.11 13.44 -1.00
N PRO A 62 7.66 14.64 -0.71
CA PRO A 62 9.11 14.86 -0.76
C PRO A 62 9.84 14.16 0.39
N PHE A 63 9.11 13.70 1.40
CA PHE A 63 9.64 12.98 2.56
C PHE A 63 9.53 11.46 2.35
N ASN A 64 10.59 10.71 2.68
CA ASN A 64 10.59 9.25 2.57
C ASN A 64 10.08 8.59 3.85
N TRP A 65 8.76 8.56 4.01
CA TRP A 65 8.11 7.94 5.17
C TRP A 65 8.22 6.40 5.20
N LEU A 66 8.61 5.77 4.09
CA LEU A 66 8.82 4.32 4.01
C LEU A 66 10.14 3.90 4.67
N LYS A 67 11.06 4.85 4.91
CA LYS A 67 12.34 4.62 5.60
C LYS A 67 12.45 5.36 6.93
N SER A 68 11.43 6.09 7.38
CA SER A 68 11.57 7.02 8.51
C SER A 68 11.23 6.38 9.86
N ASN A 69 12.04 5.45 10.34
CA ASN A 69 11.92 4.90 11.70
C ASN A 69 13.30 4.40 12.18
N GLU A 70 13.52 4.31 13.50
CA GLU A 70 14.75 3.72 14.09
C GLU A 70 14.96 2.24 13.72
N HIS A 71 13.91 1.56 13.27
CA HIS A 71 13.92 0.12 13.02
C HIS A 71 14.32 -0.28 11.58
N ASN A 72 14.49 0.67 10.65
CA ASN A 72 14.96 0.44 9.27
C ASN A 72 14.36 -0.84 8.64
N TYR A 73 13.03 -0.97 8.66
CA TYR A 73 12.38 -2.13 8.06
C TYR A 73 12.67 -2.18 6.56
N ASP A 74 12.95 -3.38 6.05
CA ASP A 74 13.03 -3.57 4.61
C ASP A 74 11.66 -3.28 3.98
N ILE A 75 11.68 -2.76 2.75
CA ILE A 75 10.45 -2.35 2.06
C ILE A 75 9.44 -3.51 1.98
N ASN A 76 9.90 -4.74 1.74
CA ASN A 76 8.99 -5.89 1.63
C ASN A 76 8.29 -6.19 2.96
N SER A 77 8.95 -6.01 4.10
CA SER A 77 8.34 -6.19 5.41
C SER A 77 7.16 -5.24 5.65
N LEU A 78 7.23 -3.97 5.22
CA LEU A 78 6.13 -3.00 5.39
C LEU A 78 4.84 -3.46 4.72
N PHE A 79 4.96 -4.17 3.60
CA PHE A 79 3.83 -4.62 2.80
C PHE A 79 3.39 -6.06 3.10
N ASN A 80 4.19 -6.86 3.81
CA ASN A 80 3.91 -8.27 4.04
C ASN A 80 3.75 -8.65 5.52
N ARG A 81 4.00 -7.73 6.45
CA ARG A 81 3.96 -7.99 7.90
C ARG A 81 3.14 -6.94 8.65
N LEU A 82 2.57 -7.34 9.77
CA LEU A 82 1.98 -6.41 10.75
C LEU A 82 3.13 -5.73 11.50
N ILE A 83 3.60 -4.60 10.96
CA ILE A 83 4.63 -3.79 11.60
C ILE A 83 3.95 -2.85 12.61
N PRO A 84 4.28 -2.91 13.91
CA PRO A 84 3.72 -2.02 14.92
C PRO A 84 3.94 -0.55 14.55
N PHE A 85 2.98 0.30 14.88
CA PHE A 85 3.06 1.73 14.64
C PHE A 85 2.57 2.53 15.86
N PRO A 86 3.31 2.44 16.99
CA PRO A 86 2.92 3.04 18.26
C PRO A 86 2.80 4.57 18.21
N GLU A 87 3.50 5.23 17.27
CA GLU A 87 3.45 6.67 17.04
C GLU A 87 2.04 7.14 16.63
N GLN A 88 1.25 6.26 16.01
CA GLN A 88 -0.15 6.52 15.69
C GLN A 88 -1.09 6.13 16.85
N SER A 89 -0.88 4.96 17.45
CA SER A 89 -1.65 4.46 18.60
C SER A 89 -1.02 3.16 19.14
N PRO A 90 -1.14 2.83 20.44
CA PRO A 90 -0.53 1.65 21.04
C PRO A 90 -0.84 0.30 20.37
N SER A 91 -2.00 0.19 19.71
CA SER A 91 -2.41 -1.03 18.99
C SER A 91 -2.39 -0.88 17.47
N SER A 92 -1.89 0.24 16.94
CA SER A 92 -1.83 0.49 15.51
C SER A 92 -0.66 -0.22 14.84
N TYR A 93 -0.80 -0.40 13.53
CA TYR A 93 0.23 -0.95 12.66
C TYR A 93 0.31 -0.15 11.36
N ARG A 94 1.42 -0.33 10.65
CA ARG A 94 1.69 0.28 9.34
C ARG A 94 0.62 -0.09 8.32
N SER A 95 0.01 0.92 7.72
CA SER A 95 -1.12 0.74 6.80
C SER A 95 -0.71 0.25 5.40
N GLU A 96 0.59 0.20 5.12
CA GLU A 96 1.14 -0.33 3.86
C GLU A 96 0.68 -1.77 3.58
N ILE A 97 0.46 -2.60 4.61
CA ILE A 97 -0.06 -3.96 4.45
C ILE A 97 -1.46 -4.01 3.79
N TYR A 98 -2.26 -2.94 3.89
CA TYR A 98 -3.57 -2.86 3.21
C TYR A 98 -3.42 -2.90 1.69
N VAL A 99 -2.32 -2.35 1.16
CA VAL A 99 -2.05 -2.36 -0.27
C VAL A 99 -1.94 -3.80 -0.77
N THR A 100 -1.14 -4.64 -0.10
CA THR A 100 -0.99 -6.07 -0.43
C THR A 100 -2.24 -6.88 -0.21
N ALA A 101 -3.04 -6.53 0.79
CA ALA A 101 -4.29 -7.23 1.06
C ALA A 101 -5.33 -7.01 -0.04
N PHE A 102 -5.42 -5.79 -0.60
CA PHE A 102 -6.61 -5.37 -1.37
C PHE A 102 -6.34 -4.82 -2.79
N SER A 103 -5.07 -4.66 -3.18
CA SER A 103 -4.71 -4.13 -4.52
C SER A 103 -4.33 -5.26 -5.48
N GLU A 104 -4.54 -5.06 -6.78
CA GLU A 104 -4.08 -5.95 -7.85
C GLU A 104 -2.60 -5.76 -8.15
N SER A 105 -2.14 -4.52 -8.06
CA SER A 105 -0.76 -4.14 -8.38
C SER A 105 -0.33 -2.97 -7.51
N ALA A 106 0.94 -2.97 -7.11
CA ALA A 106 1.52 -1.85 -6.40
C ALA A 106 3.03 -1.73 -6.65
N TYR A 107 3.50 -0.48 -6.67
CA TYR A 107 4.92 -0.16 -6.74
C TYR A 107 5.23 1.07 -5.88
N VAL A 108 6.48 1.17 -5.45
CA VAL A 108 7.00 2.39 -4.83
C VAL A 108 8.07 3.00 -5.71
N VAL A 109 8.19 4.32 -5.69
CA VAL A 109 9.32 5.07 -6.22
C VAL A 109 9.95 5.78 -5.05
N MET A 110 11.26 5.64 -4.88
CA MET A 110 12.05 6.33 -3.87
C MET A 110 13.33 6.81 -4.52
N GLU A 111 13.74 8.06 -4.26
CA GLU A 111 15.03 8.59 -4.72
C GLU A 111 15.24 8.41 -6.24
N HIS A 112 14.17 8.58 -7.02
CA HIS A 112 14.13 8.37 -8.48
C HIS A 112 14.28 6.92 -8.97
N HIS A 113 14.25 5.93 -8.07
CA HIS A 113 14.31 4.51 -8.40
C HIS A 113 12.95 3.85 -8.09
N SER A 114 12.39 3.13 -9.05
CA SER A 114 11.17 2.34 -8.84
C SER A 114 11.48 0.98 -8.24
N HIS A 115 10.86 0.64 -7.12
CA HIS A 115 10.89 -0.69 -6.53
C HIS A 115 9.49 -1.33 -6.61
N PRO A 116 9.33 -2.48 -7.27
CA PRO A 116 8.06 -3.20 -7.23
C PRO A 116 7.81 -3.71 -5.80
N VAL A 117 6.58 -3.56 -5.30
CA VAL A 117 6.18 -4.07 -3.98
C VAL A 117 5.59 -5.48 -4.13
N PHE A 118 4.57 -5.60 -4.99
CA PHE A 118 4.10 -6.88 -5.53
C PHE A 118 3.33 -6.60 -6.82
N ARG A 119 3.41 -7.53 -7.78
CA ARG A 119 2.71 -7.43 -9.07
C ARG A 119 1.94 -8.73 -9.28
N LYS A 120 0.60 -8.65 -9.37
CA LYS A 120 -0.19 -9.83 -9.75
C LYS A 120 -0.17 -10.09 -11.26
N ASN A 121 0.14 -9.11 -12.12
CA ASN A 121 0.21 -9.27 -13.59
C ASN A 121 0.83 -8.03 -14.30
N ILE A 122 2.10 -7.70 -14.12
CA ILE A 122 2.80 -6.72 -14.98
C ILE A 122 4.19 -7.28 -15.31
N LEU A 123 4.49 -7.46 -16.60
CA LEU A 123 5.80 -7.92 -17.06
C LEU A 123 6.85 -6.84 -16.75
N ASP A 124 8.10 -7.24 -16.45
CA ASP A 124 9.18 -6.31 -16.07
C ASP A 124 9.44 -5.20 -17.12
N THR A 125 8.99 -5.41 -18.36
CA THR A 125 9.07 -4.49 -19.50
C THR A 125 8.12 -3.29 -19.46
N ASP A 126 7.10 -3.26 -18.59
CA ASP A 126 6.09 -2.17 -18.55
C ASP A 126 6.45 -1.02 -17.58
N LEU A 127 7.67 -0.97 -17.07
CA LEU A 127 8.16 0.15 -16.23
C LEU A 127 8.49 1.43 -17.02
N ILE A 128 8.31 1.41 -18.34
CA ILE A 128 8.63 2.54 -19.22
C ILE A 128 7.58 3.66 -19.09
N ASP A 129 6.31 3.32 -18.81
CA ASP A 129 5.19 4.26 -18.64
C ASP A 129 4.56 4.13 -17.26
N LEU A 130 5.29 4.57 -16.22
CA LEU A 130 4.76 4.51 -14.86
C LEU A 130 3.56 5.47 -14.70
N PRO A 131 2.39 4.98 -14.20
CA PRO A 131 1.15 5.77 -14.13
C PRO A 131 1.22 7.09 -13.33
N HIS A 132 2.24 7.28 -12.50
CA HIS A 132 2.40 8.51 -11.72
C HIS A 132 3.03 9.66 -12.52
N ILE A 133 3.70 9.38 -13.65
CA ILE A 133 4.36 10.40 -14.48
C ILE A 133 3.30 11.35 -15.06
N GLY A 134 3.46 12.65 -14.81
CA GLY A 134 2.50 13.69 -15.22
C GLY A 134 1.26 13.81 -14.33
N VAL A 135 1.09 12.91 -13.35
CA VAL A 135 -0.02 12.93 -12.38
C VAL A 135 0.45 13.44 -11.02
N VAL A 136 1.57 12.92 -10.54
CA VAL A 136 2.20 13.33 -9.27
C VAL A 136 3.21 14.45 -9.55
N PRO A 137 3.29 15.49 -8.70
CA PRO A 137 4.29 16.53 -8.85
C PRO A 137 5.73 15.99 -8.84
N SER A 138 6.59 16.55 -9.69
CA SER A 138 7.96 16.08 -9.87
C SER A 138 8.87 16.28 -8.65
N TRP A 139 8.47 17.11 -7.70
CA TRP A 139 9.20 17.31 -6.44
C TRP A 139 8.91 16.22 -5.39
N CYS A 140 7.95 15.32 -5.63
CA CYS A 140 7.75 14.14 -4.78
C CYS A 140 8.87 13.12 -5.03
N SER A 141 9.71 12.90 -4.01
CA SER A 141 10.81 11.93 -4.05
C SER A 141 10.37 10.52 -3.66
N THR A 142 9.23 10.40 -2.99
CA THR A 142 8.62 9.14 -2.56
C THR A 142 7.20 9.05 -3.09
N VAL A 143 6.89 7.99 -3.83
CA VAL A 143 5.57 7.71 -4.40
C VAL A 143 5.21 6.26 -4.09
N LEU A 144 4.05 6.02 -3.48
CA LEU A 144 3.42 4.72 -3.43
C LEU A 144 2.21 4.74 -4.36
N ALA A 145 2.24 3.86 -5.35
CA ALA A 145 1.17 3.72 -6.33
C ALA A 145 0.54 2.33 -6.19
N PHE A 146 -0.79 2.26 -6.23
CA PHE A 146 -1.51 0.99 -6.20
C PHE A 146 -2.82 1.03 -6.98
N LEU A 147 -3.16 -0.12 -7.58
CA LEU A 147 -4.38 -0.35 -8.34
C LEU A 147 -5.33 -1.20 -7.51
N ILE A 148 -6.50 -0.67 -7.17
CA ILE A 148 -7.50 -1.42 -6.38
C ILE A 148 -8.06 -2.60 -7.18
N ASN A 149 -8.23 -3.73 -6.49
CA ASN A 149 -8.91 -4.89 -7.04
C ASN A 149 -10.42 -4.64 -7.12
N SER A 150 -10.93 -4.48 -8.34
CA SER A 150 -12.36 -4.24 -8.57
C SER A 150 -13.21 -5.47 -8.18
N ASN A 151 -12.61 -6.66 -8.12
CA ASN A 151 -13.27 -7.93 -7.82
C ASN A 151 -13.16 -8.36 -6.35
N ALA A 152 -12.52 -7.57 -5.47
CA ALA A 152 -12.38 -7.94 -4.04
C ALA A 152 -13.69 -7.81 -3.22
N GLY A 153 -14.77 -7.37 -3.87
CA GLY A 153 -16.15 -7.42 -3.37
C GLY A 153 -16.87 -8.74 -3.63
N GLU A 154 -16.44 -9.54 -4.61
CA GLU A 154 -17.08 -10.82 -4.97
C GLU A 154 -16.38 -11.99 -4.28
N GLY A 155 -16.58 -12.09 -2.97
CA GLY A 155 -16.43 -13.38 -2.29
C GLY A 155 -17.60 -14.26 -2.70
N ASN A 156 -17.33 -15.32 -3.46
CA ASN A 156 -18.28 -16.38 -3.78
C ASN A 156 -19.01 -16.85 -2.50
N PHE A 157 -20.22 -16.37 -2.29
CA PHE A 157 -21.24 -17.10 -1.55
C PHE A 157 -21.77 -18.16 -2.50
N ASN A 158 -21.13 -19.32 -2.54
CA ASN A 158 -21.72 -20.59 -2.94
C ASN A 158 -20.73 -21.72 -2.67
N SER A 159 -20.86 -22.35 -1.51
CA SER A 159 -20.66 -23.79 -1.23
C SER A 159 -21.14 -24.07 0.18
#